data_AF-A0A2N0WHI2-F1
#
_entry.id   AF-A0A2N0WHI2-F1
#
_cell.length_a   1.000
_cell.length_b   1.000
_cell.length_c   1.000
_cell.angle_alpha   90.00
_cell.angle_beta   90.00
_cell.angle_gamma   90.00
#
_symmetry.space_group_name_H-M   'P 1'
#
loop_
_entity.id
_entity.type
_entity.pdbx_description
1 polymer ?
#
loop_
_entity_poly.entity_id
_entity_poly.type
_entity_poly.pdbx_seq_one_letter_code
_entity_poly.pdbx_strand_id
1 'polypeptide(L)'
;MILLSLILTLIGMLLLYKCSAKQISKIKQQAFIRYKTQLRVLAYLCFLIAGGLLCFTYGSSIGFISWWIFATPVTFLLVLSVNELKPTKKLK
;
A
#
# COMPACT_ATOMS: atom_id res chain seq x y z
N MET A 1 9.63 -1.48 17.75
CA MET A 1 9.67 -0.46 16.67
C MET A 1 9.52 -1.07 15.28
N ILE A 2 10.12 -2.25 15.00
CA ILE A 2 9.88 -2.99 13.74
C ILE A 2 8.41 -3.36 13.53
N LEU A 3 7.74 -3.95 14.53
CA LEU A 3 6.33 -4.38 14.41
C LEU A 3 5.40 -3.21 14.04
N LEU A 4 5.60 -2.05 14.67
CA LEU A 4 4.85 -0.83 14.37
C LEU A 4 5.11 -0.32 12.94
N SER A 5 6.37 -0.37 12.49
CA SER A 5 6.76 0.02 11.13
C SER A 5 6.16 -0.91 10.08
N LEU A 6 6.09 -2.21 10.38
CA LEU A 6 5.41 -3.21 9.57
C LEU A 6 3.91 -2.95 9.46
N ILE A 7 3.25 -2.69 10.60
CA ILE A 7 1.82 -2.36 10.65
C ILE A 7 1.53 -1.09 9.86
N LEU A 8 2.33 -0.03 10.03
CA LEU A 8 2.18 1.23 9.25
C LEU A 8 2.38 1.00 7.75
N THR A 9 3.39 0.20 7.36
CA THR A 9 3.65 -0.11 5.96
C THR A 9 2.49 -0.89 5.35
N LEU A 10 1.94 -1.88 6.07
CA LEU A 10 0.74 -2.61 5.66
C LEU A 10 -0.47 -1.70 5.51
N ILE A 11 -0.74 -0.84 6.49
CA ILE A 11 -1.88 0.09 6.48
C ILE A 11 -1.75 1.08 5.32
N GLY A 12 -0.58 1.70 5.14
CA GLY A 12 -0.34 2.65 4.05
C GLY A 12 -0.55 1.99 2.69
N MET A 13 0.03 0.82 2.47
CA MET A 13 -0.12 0.10 1.20
C MET A 13 -1.57 -0.40 0.98
N LEU A 14 -2.26 -0.88 2.01
CA LEU A 14 -3.68 -1.27 1.93
C LEU A 14 -4.60 -0.08 1.61
N LEU A 15 -4.34 1.08 2.20
CA LEU A 15 -5.08 2.32 1.89
C LEU A 15 -4.87 2.75 0.43
N LEU A 16 -3.63 2.66 -0.07
CA LEU A 16 -3.33 2.92 -1.50
C LEU A 16 -4.06 1.93 -2.41
N TYR A 17 -4.14 0.66 -2.01
CA TYR A 17 -4.88 -0.37 -2.75
C TYR A 17 -6.38 -0.10 -2.79
N LYS A 18 -7.00 0.19 -1.64
CA LYS A 18 -8.41 0.57 -1.55
C LYS A 18 -8.74 1.83 -2.36
N CYS A 19 -7.78 2.74 -2.49
CA CYS A 19 -7.87 3.93 -3.34
C CYS A 19 -7.54 3.69 -4.83
N SER A 20 -7.24 2.46 -5.24
CA SER A 20 -6.99 2.12 -6.65
C SER A 20 -8.28 2.13 -7.45
N ALA A 21 -8.23 2.71 -8.65
CA ALA A 21 -9.39 2.92 -9.52
C ALA A 21 -10.14 1.63 -9.86
N LYS A 22 -9.42 0.49 -9.89
CA LYS A 22 -9.97 -0.84 -10.16
C LYS A 22 -10.84 -1.41 -9.03
N GLN A 23 -10.65 -0.96 -7.78
CA GLN A 23 -11.53 -1.33 -6.66
C GLN A 23 -12.70 -0.35 -6.48
N ILE A 24 -12.46 0.93 -6.74
CA ILE A 24 -13.48 1.98 -6.66
C ILE A 24 -14.63 1.72 -7.65
N SER A 25 -14.37 1.13 -8.83
CA SER A 25 -15.43 0.76 -9.76
C SER A 25 -16.28 -0.43 -9.28
N LYS A 26 -15.72 -1.33 -8.46
CA LYS A 26 -16.45 -2.47 -7.87
C LYS A 26 -17.24 -2.11 -6.61
N ILE A 27 -16.80 -1.10 -5.86
CA ILE A 27 -17.43 -0.68 -4.59
C ILE A 27 -18.15 0.65 -4.81
N LYS A 28 -19.48 0.63 -4.96
CA LYS A 28 -20.37 1.81 -5.03
C LYS A 28 -20.42 2.61 -3.69
N GLN A 29 -19.29 2.89 -3.06
CA GLN A 29 -19.22 3.73 -1.86
C GLN A 29 -18.81 5.16 -2.24
N GLN A 30 -19.81 6.03 -2.43
CA GLN A 30 -19.63 7.46 -2.74
C GLN A 30 -18.72 8.19 -1.72
N ALA A 31 -18.67 7.75 -0.45
CA ALA A 31 -17.80 8.33 0.56
C ALA A 31 -16.31 8.15 0.24
N PHE A 32 -15.89 7.00 -0.28
CA PHE A 32 -14.49 6.71 -0.62
C PHE A 32 -13.99 7.53 -1.83
N ILE A 33 -14.90 7.87 -2.75
CA ILE A 33 -14.58 8.68 -3.93
C ILE A 33 -14.23 10.12 -3.51
N ARG A 34 -14.98 10.69 -2.56
CA ARG A 34 -14.80 12.07 -2.08
C ARG A 34 -13.52 12.27 -1.27
N TYR A 35 -13.12 11.28 -0.47
CA TYR A 35 -11.92 11.34 0.38
C TYR A 35 -10.70 10.62 -0.21
N LYS A 36 -10.77 10.16 -1.47
CA LYS A 36 -9.69 9.43 -2.16
C LYS A 36 -8.34 10.13 -2.06
N THR A 37 -8.31 11.44 -2.27
CA THR A 37 -7.07 12.22 -2.21
C THR A 37 -6.51 12.26 -0.80
N GLN A 38 -7.36 12.45 0.22
CA GLN A 38 -6.94 12.47 1.62
C GLN A 38 -6.45 11.10 2.09
N LEU A 39 -7.12 10.01 1.69
CA LEU A 39 -6.69 8.65 2.01
C LEU A 39 -5.35 8.30 1.35
N ARG A 40 -5.10 8.77 0.12
CA ARG A 40 -3.79 8.63 -0.53
C ARG A 40 -2.70 9.41 0.21
N VAL A 41 -2.97 10.67 0.55
CA VAL A 41 -2.02 11.49 1.32
C VAL A 41 -1.72 10.84 2.67
N LEU A 42 -2.76 10.37 3.39
CA LEU A 42 -2.60 9.66 4.66
C LEU A 42 -1.76 8.38 4.49
N ALA A 43 -1.96 7.65 3.39
CA ALA A 43 -1.19 6.46 3.11
C ALA A 43 0.29 6.76 2.83
N TYR A 44 0.59 7.79 2.05
CA TYR A 44 1.97 8.25 1.83
C TYR A 44 2.62 8.74 3.11
N LEU A 45 1.88 9.44 3.98
CA LEU A 45 2.36 9.86 5.29
C LEU A 45 2.66 8.64 6.17
N CYS A 46 1.78 7.64 6.23
CA CYS A 46 2.02 6.39 6.95
C CYS A 46 3.28 5.68 6.45
N PHE A 47 3.47 5.63 5.13
CA PHE A 47 4.63 5.01 4.50
C PHE A 47 5.92 5.76 4.85
N LEU A 48 5.94 7.09 4.76
CA LEU A 48 7.08 7.92 5.12
C LEU A 48 7.43 7.85 6.61
N ILE A 49 6.42 7.83 7.48
CA ILE A 49 6.61 7.68 8.92
C ILE A 49 7.21 6.30 9.24
N ALA A 50 6.77 5.23 8.58
CA ALA A 50 7.36 3.90 8.75
C ALA A 50 8.85 3.88 8.35
N GLY A 51 9.18 4.48 7.21
CA GLY A 51 10.57 4.60 6.75
C GLY A 51 11.42 5.44 7.70
N GLY A 52 10.91 6.59 8.13
CA GLY A 52 11.58 7.46 9.11
C GLY A 52 11.83 6.75 10.44
N LEU A 53 10.86 5.96 10.93
CA LEU A 53 10.99 5.20 12.17
C LEU A 53 12.03 4.09 12.06
N LEU A 54 12.13 3.42 10.90
CA LEU A 54 13.17 2.44 10.62
C LEU A 54 14.56 3.07 10.52
N CYS A 55 14.67 4.22 9.83
CA CYS A 55 15.94 4.96 9.73
C CYS A 55 16.41 5.52 11.08
N PHE A 56 15.48 5.94 11.94
CA PHE A 56 15.80 6.42 13.28
C PHE A 56 16.32 5.28 14.18
N THR A 57 15.84 4.05 13.98
CA THR A 57 16.14 2.92 14.87
C THR A 57 17.35 2.09 14.45
N TYR A 58 17.55 1.90 13.16
CA TYR A 58 18.62 1.07 12.61
C TYR A 58 19.68 1.87 11.84
N GLY A 59 19.56 3.20 11.82
CA GLY A 59 20.38 4.08 11.00
C GLY A 59 19.84 4.20 9.57
N SER A 60 20.22 5.28 8.89
CA SER A 60 19.63 5.62 7.58
C SER A 60 19.79 4.53 6.53
N SER A 61 20.95 3.87 6.44
CA SER A 61 21.19 2.86 5.41
C SER A 61 20.36 1.58 5.65
N ILE A 62 20.41 1.02 6.85
CA ILE A 62 19.71 -0.23 7.19
C ILE A 62 18.20 0.02 7.23
N GLY A 63 17.77 1.16 7.77
CA GLY A 63 16.37 1.56 7.82
C GLY A 63 15.77 1.75 6.43
N PHE A 64 16.49 2.41 5.51
CA PHE A 64 16.02 2.61 4.13
C PHE A 64 15.91 1.29 3.37
N ILE A 65 16.92 0.43 3.45
CA ILE A 65 16.90 -0.89 2.77
C ILE A 65 15.77 -1.74 3.34
N SER A 66 15.63 -1.79 4.66
CA SER A 66 14.56 -2.54 5.34
C SER A 66 13.17 -2.01 4.98
N TRP A 67 13.01 -0.69 4.85
CA TRP A 67 11.76 -0.06 4.43
C TRP A 67 11.32 -0.54 3.03
N TRP A 68 12.25 -0.59 2.08
CA TRP A 68 11.97 -1.15 0.75
C TRP A 68 11.68 -2.64 0.79
N ILE A 69 12.45 -3.43 1.55
CA ILE A 69 12.24 -4.88 1.71
C ILE A 69 10.82 -5.19 2.21
N PHE A 70 10.29 -4.39 3.14
CA PHE A 70 8.92 -4.56 3.62
C PHE A 70 7.87 -4.03 2.63
N ALA A 71 8.18 -2.99 1.87
CA ALA A 71 7.27 -2.43 0.88
C ALA A 71 7.04 -3.36 -0.32
N THR A 72 8.08 -4.02 -0.83
CA THR A 72 8.02 -4.85 -2.06
C THR A 72 6.96 -5.96 -2.02
N PRO A 73 6.95 -6.90 -1.04
CA PRO A 73 5.99 -7.98 -1.02
C PRO A 73 4.56 -7.47 -0.90
N VAL A 74 4.36 -6.36 -0.17
CA VAL A 74 3.05 -5.72 -0.06
C VAL A 74 2.65 -5.10 -1.40
N THR A 75 3.51 -4.32 -2.05
CA THR A 75 3.23 -3.78 -3.39
C THR A 75 2.91 -4.90 -4.39
N PHE A 76 3.63 -6.02 -4.33
CA PHE A 76 3.46 -7.16 -5.23
C PHE A 76 2.12 -7.85 -5.01
N LEU A 77 1.74 -8.16 -3.76
CA LEU A 77 0.41 -8.70 -3.43
C LEU A 77 -0.72 -7.78 -3.90
N LEU A 78 -0.53 -6.47 -3.79
CA LEU A 78 -1.49 -5.50 -4.27
C LEU A 78 -1.60 -5.51 -5.80
N VAL A 79 -0.48 -5.54 -6.52
CA VAL A 79 -0.47 -5.66 -7.98
C VAL A 79 -1.16 -6.94 -8.44
N LEU A 80 -0.88 -8.09 -7.80
CA LEU A 80 -1.55 -9.36 -8.06
C LEU A 80 -3.06 -9.32 -7.77
N SER A 81 -3.49 -8.56 -6.77
CA SER A 81 -4.92 -8.42 -6.43
C SER A 81 -5.66 -7.46 -7.38
N VAL A 82 -4.94 -6.51 -7.98
CA VAL A 82 -5.48 -5.52 -8.94
C VAL A 82 -5.52 -6.06 -10.37
N ASN A 83 -4.58 -6.92 -10.74
CA ASN A 83 -4.57 -7.57 -12.05
C ASN A 83 -5.31 -8.89 -11.96
N GLU A 84 -6.34 -9.07 -12.78
CA GLU A 84 -6.98 -10.38 -12.92
C GLU A 84 -5.95 -11.32 -13.56
N LEU A 85 -5.29 -12.12 -12.72
CA LEU A 85 -4.30 -13.13 -13.14
C LEU A 85 -4.95 -14.31 -13.88
N LYS A 86 -6.27 -14.30 -14.04
CA LYS A 86 -6.97 -15.27 -14.87
C LYS A 86 -6.97 -14.77 -16.30
N PRO A 87 -6.39 -15.50 -17.27
CA PRO A 87 -6.73 -15.26 -18.66
C PRO A 87 -8.24 -15.45 -18.78
N THR A 88 -8.95 -14.40 -19.18
CA THR A 88 -10.34 -14.52 -19.63
C THR A 88 -10.29 -15.50 -20.81
N LYS A 89 -10.54 -16.79 -20.56
CA LYS A 89 -10.84 -17.73 -21.63
C LYS A 89 -12.06 -17.15 -22.32
N LYS A 90 -11.84 -16.46 -23.44
CA LYS A 90 -12.88 -16.23 -24.43
C LYS A 90 -13.28 -17.62 -24.88
N LEU A 91 -14.31 -18.17 -24.25
CA LEU A 91 -15.11 -19.24 -24.84
C LEU A 91 -15.67 -18.65 -26.13
N LYS A 92 -14.98 -18.95 -27.24
CA LYS A 92 -15.56 -18.93 -28.57
C LYS A 92 -16.40 -20.19 -28.71
#